data_AF-A0A8J8J4Q3-F1
#
_entry.id   AF-A0A8J8J4Q3-F1
#
_cell.length_a   1.000
_cell.length_b   1.000
_cell.length_c   1.000
_cell.angle_alpha   90.00
_cell.angle_beta   90.00
_cell.angle_gamma   90.00
#
_symmetry.space_group_name_H-M   'P 1'
#
loop_
_entity.id
_entity.type
_entity.pdbx_description
1 polymer ?
#
loop_
_entity_poly.entity_id
_entity_poly.type
_entity_poly.pdbx_seq_one_letter_code
_entity_poly.pdbx_strand_id
1 'polypeptide(L)'
;MLREIIRCRGHENVRATHKSTLEFTKEDYLTPRGDCILCIEADKGINDLSEEFKRALKEGKRLLIRIKIADLIDEVLAEGSPRLILEHPYSMVVRKSDYIDGRTLAIKANKAARDIDRRIVELLKNPKTVAEIELIILD
;
A
#
# COMPACT_ATOMS: atom_id res chain seq x y z
N MET A 1 14.98 11.66 -6.80
CA MET A 1 13.74 11.28 -6.09
C MET A 1 13.69 9.77 -6.01
N LEU A 2 13.76 9.24 -4.79
CA LEU A 2 13.84 7.81 -4.53
C LEU A 2 12.44 7.18 -4.67
N ARG A 3 12.31 6.14 -5.51
CA ARG A 3 11.01 5.53 -5.85
C ARG A 3 11.07 4.01 -5.95
N GLU A 4 9.96 3.37 -5.61
CA GLU A 4 9.69 1.95 -5.85
C GLU A 4 8.39 1.81 -6.64
N ILE A 5 8.31 0.80 -7.50
CA ILE A 5 7.10 0.47 -8.26
C ILE A 5 6.71 -0.96 -7.92
N ILE A 6 5.42 -1.16 -7.66
CA ILE A 6 4.79 -2.42 -7.29
C ILE A 6 3.63 -2.65 -8.25
N ARG A 7 3.54 -3.85 -8.82
CA ARG A 7 2.40 -4.27 -9.64
C ARG A 7 1.60 -5.31 -8.88
N CYS A 8 0.30 -5.12 -8.83
CA CYS A 8 -0.62 -6.02 -8.15
C CYS A 8 -1.93 -6.14 -8.94
N ARG A 9 -2.79 -7.08 -8.54
CA ARG A 9 -4.05 -7.37 -9.23
C ARG A 9 -5.27 -7.17 -8.35
N GLY A 10 -6.37 -6.88 -9.02
CA GLY A 10 -7.69 -6.90 -8.40
C GLY A 10 -8.10 -8.28 -7.92
N HIS A 11 -9.19 -8.34 -7.17
CA HIS A 11 -9.82 -9.58 -6.72
C HIS A 11 -11.31 -9.31 -6.43
N GLU A 12 -12.18 -10.30 -6.67
CA GLU A 12 -13.64 -10.17 -6.50
C GLU A 12 -14.07 -9.70 -5.11
N ASN A 13 -13.28 -10.06 -4.09
CA ASN A 13 -13.52 -9.68 -2.69
C ASN A 13 -12.93 -8.32 -2.28
N VAL A 14 -12.37 -7.52 -3.20
CA VAL A 14 -11.89 -6.17 -2.88
C VAL A 14 -13.07 -5.29 -2.43
N ARG A 15 -13.02 -4.87 -1.17
CA ARG A 15 -14.00 -3.95 -0.55
C ARG A 15 -13.40 -2.59 -0.24
N ALA A 16 -12.15 -2.59 0.25
CA ALA A 16 -11.43 -1.40 0.65
C ALA A 16 -12.28 -0.46 1.53
N THR A 17 -12.81 -0.98 2.65
CA THR A 17 -13.69 -0.25 3.58
C THR A 17 -13.06 0.01 4.94
N HIS A 18 -11.87 -0.52 5.19
CA HIS A 18 -11.20 -0.33 6.48
C HIS A 18 -10.90 1.15 6.75
N LYS A 19 -11.18 1.60 7.97
CA LYS A 19 -11.17 3.04 8.33
C LYS A 19 -9.79 3.59 8.69
N SER A 20 -8.82 2.72 8.99
CA SER A 20 -7.53 3.14 9.54
C SER A 20 -6.31 2.52 8.84
N THR A 21 -6.50 1.59 7.92
CA THR A 21 -5.40 0.95 7.20
C THR A 21 -5.72 0.75 5.72
N LEU A 22 -4.66 0.66 4.93
CA LEU A 22 -4.64 0.29 3.53
C LEU A 22 -3.54 -0.76 3.35
N GLU A 23 -3.80 -1.82 2.59
CA GLU A 23 -2.87 -2.94 2.42
C GLU A 23 -2.71 -3.36 0.96
N PHE A 24 -1.48 -3.71 0.59
CA PHE A 24 -1.12 -4.41 -0.64
C PHE A 24 -0.39 -5.70 -0.24
N THR A 25 -0.69 -6.81 -0.89
CA THR A 25 -0.14 -8.11 -0.48
C THR A 25 0.32 -8.96 -1.67
N LYS A 26 1.36 -9.78 -1.45
CA LYS A 26 1.80 -10.82 -2.39
C LYS A 26 0.96 -12.10 -2.33
N GLU A 27 0.09 -12.24 -1.32
CA GLU A 27 -0.84 -13.37 -1.21
C GLU A 27 -1.72 -13.45 -2.47
N ASP A 28 -2.11 -14.67 -2.87
CA ASP A 28 -2.93 -14.93 -4.05
C ASP A 28 -4.44 -15.05 -3.73
N TYR A 29 -4.82 -14.85 -2.47
CA TYR A 29 -6.19 -14.93 -2.00
C TYR A 29 -6.61 -13.70 -1.21
N LEU A 30 -7.91 -13.38 -1.28
CA LEU A 30 -8.54 -12.36 -0.45
C LEU A 30 -9.91 -12.83 0.02
N THR A 31 -10.11 -12.85 1.34
CA THR A 31 -11.42 -13.13 1.94
C THR A 31 -12.26 -11.86 2.03
N PRO A 32 -13.61 -11.96 2.10
CA PRO A 32 -14.48 -10.78 2.30
C PRO A 32 -14.24 -10.01 3.61
N ARG A 33 -13.49 -10.59 4.57
CA ARG A 33 -13.10 -9.94 5.83
C ARG A 33 -11.85 -9.07 5.68
N GLY A 34 -11.04 -9.26 4.63
CA GLY A 34 -9.82 -8.50 4.36
C GLY A 34 -10.11 -7.11 3.80
N ASP A 35 -10.89 -6.31 4.50
CA ASP A 35 -11.44 -5.06 3.98
C ASP A 35 -10.43 -3.87 3.94
N CYS A 36 -9.21 -4.08 4.41
CA CYS A 36 -8.08 -3.17 4.24
C CYS A 36 -7.27 -3.41 2.95
N ILE A 37 -7.40 -4.60 2.35
CA ILE A 37 -6.62 -5.00 1.18
C ILE A 37 -7.22 -4.34 -0.07
N LEU A 38 -6.38 -3.64 -0.83
CA LEU A 38 -6.75 -2.99 -2.08
C LEU A 38 -6.44 -3.88 -3.30
N CYS A 39 -5.30 -4.57 -3.28
CA CYS A 39 -4.91 -5.49 -4.34
C CYS A 39 -4.02 -6.62 -3.78
N ILE A 40 -4.01 -7.74 -4.52
CA ILE A 40 -3.29 -8.98 -4.20
C ILE A 40 -2.25 -9.32 -5.27
N GLU A 41 -1.53 -10.43 -5.13
CA GLU A 41 -0.48 -10.88 -6.05
C GLU A 41 0.53 -9.77 -6.39
N ALA A 42 0.89 -8.95 -5.40
CA ALA A 42 1.92 -7.95 -5.56
C ALA A 42 3.26 -8.59 -5.95
N ASP A 43 3.97 -8.01 -6.92
CA ASP A 43 5.30 -8.46 -7.32
C ASP A 43 6.38 -8.19 -6.26
N LYS A 44 6.11 -7.26 -5.34
CA LYS A 44 6.96 -6.91 -4.21
C LYS A 44 6.19 -6.92 -2.89
N GLY A 45 6.87 -7.36 -1.84
CA GLY A 45 6.53 -7.08 -0.45
C GLY A 45 7.53 -6.09 0.15
N ILE A 46 7.42 -5.83 1.45
CA ILE A 46 8.33 -4.92 2.17
C ILE A 46 9.80 -5.36 2.05
N ASN A 47 10.06 -6.68 2.09
CA ASN A 47 11.41 -7.22 2.03
C ASN A 47 12.09 -6.98 0.67
N ASP A 48 11.30 -6.81 -0.39
CA ASP A 48 11.77 -6.64 -1.77
C ASP A 48 12.09 -5.17 -2.11
N LEU A 49 11.78 -4.23 -1.21
CA LEU A 49 12.14 -2.82 -1.37
C LEU A 49 13.65 -2.64 -1.20
N SER A 50 14.25 -1.74 -1.98
CA SER A 50 15.67 -1.42 -1.87
C SER A 50 16.06 -0.92 -0.47
N GLU A 51 17.28 -1.25 -0.04
CA GLU A 51 17.79 -0.82 1.26
C GLU A 51 17.81 0.71 1.40
N GLU A 52 18.09 1.43 0.32
CA GLU A 52 18.04 2.89 0.30
C GLU A 52 16.62 3.40 0.59
N PHE A 53 15.59 2.79 -0.01
CA PHE A 53 14.19 3.15 0.22
C PHE A 53 13.77 2.86 1.66
N LYS A 54 14.11 1.67 2.18
CA LYS A 54 13.84 1.30 3.57
C LYS A 54 14.54 2.23 4.55
N ARG A 55 15.78 2.63 4.27
CA ARG A 55 16.53 3.60 5.07
C ARG A 55 15.84 4.97 5.10
N ALA A 56 15.41 5.48 3.95
CA ALA A 56 14.68 6.74 3.88
C ALA A 56 13.38 6.72 4.72
N LEU A 57 12.63 5.62 4.68
CA LEU A 57 11.46 5.43 5.55
C LEU A 57 11.85 5.40 7.04
N LYS A 58 12.95 4.71 7.40
CA LYS A 58 13.46 4.69 8.79
C LYS A 58 14.02 6.05 9.23
N GLU A 59 14.43 6.91 8.32
CA GLU A 59 14.82 8.30 8.62
C GLU A 59 13.60 9.22 8.89
N GLY A 60 12.37 8.71 8.77
CA GLY A 60 11.15 9.49 9.02
C GLY A 60 10.70 10.33 7.83
N LYS A 61 11.25 10.10 6.64
CA LYS A 61 10.88 10.87 5.44
C LYS A 61 9.41 10.66 5.06
N ARG A 62 8.85 11.66 4.39
CA ARG A 62 7.46 11.60 3.91
C ARG A 62 7.37 10.67 2.70
N LEU A 63 6.26 9.95 2.63
CA LEU A 63 5.96 9.00 1.55
C LEU A 63 4.70 9.45 0.81
N LEU A 64 4.81 9.58 -0.50
CA LEU A 64 3.68 9.65 -1.43
C LEU A 64 3.47 8.26 -2.03
N ILE A 65 2.25 7.76 -1.93
CA ILE A 65 1.81 6.52 -2.56
C ILE A 65 0.83 6.90 -3.65
N ARG A 66 1.13 6.57 -4.89
CA ARG A 66 0.24 6.81 -6.02
C ARG A 66 -0.29 5.48 -6.55
N ILE A 67 -1.61 5.34 -6.54
CA ILE A 67 -2.34 4.16 -7.02
C ILE A 67 -2.84 4.50 -8.43
N LYS A 68 -2.33 3.80 -9.44
CA LYS A 68 -2.65 4.03 -10.85
C LYS A 68 -3.37 2.83 -11.45
N ILE A 69 -4.56 3.06 -12.01
CA ILE A 69 -5.36 2.05 -12.70
C ILE A 69 -6.02 2.70 -13.91
N ALA A 70 -5.69 2.22 -15.11
CA ALA A 70 -6.12 2.85 -16.36
C ALA A 70 -5.78 4.37 -16.38
N ASP A 71 -6.79 5.22 -16.53
CA ASP A 71 -6.70 6.69 -16.50
C ASP A 71 -6.93 7.30 -15.10
N LEU A 72 -7.22 6.46 -14.09
CA LEU A 72 -7.48 6.89 -12.73
C LEU A 72 -6.20 6.89 -11.89
N ILE A 73 -6.07 7.93 -11.07
CA ILE A 73 -4.99 8.10 -10.13
C ILE A 73 -5.57 8.54 -8.79
N ASP A 74 -5.15 7.90 -7.70
CA ASP A 74 -5.41 8.36 -6.35
C ASP A 74 -4.11 8.34 -5.52
N GLU A 75 -3.97 9.31 -4.63
CA GLU A 75 -2.75 9.57 -3.88
C GLU A 75 -2.98 9.53 -2.37
N VAL A 76 -2.06 8.86 -1.67
CA VAL A 76 -2.00 8.77 -0.21
C VAL A 76 -0.68 9.37 0.26
N LEU A 77 -0.75 10.27 1.23
CA LEU A 77 0.42 10.83 1.91
C LEU A 77 0.55 10.15 3.28
N ALA A 78 1.75 9.71 3.60
CA ALA A 78 2.10 9.09 4.88
C ALA A 78 3.51 9.49 5.30
N GLU A 79 3.93 9.02 6.48
CA GLU A 79 5.24 9.31 7.04
C GLU A 79 5.98 8.01 7.37
N GLY A 80 7.28 8.02 7.13
CA GLY A 80 8.21 7.05 7.70
C GLY A 80 8.35 7.22 9.22
N SER A 81 9.18 6.39 9.84
CA SER A 81 9.51 6.49 11.26
C SER A 81 10.77 5.66 11.60
N PRO A 82 11.65 6.15 12.49
CA PRO A 82 12.77 5.36 13.03
C PRO A 82 12.37 4.06 13.72
N ARG A 83 11.10 3.94 14.13
CA ARG A 83 10.55 2.73 14.76
C ARG A 83 10.12 1.67 13.75
N LEU A 84 10.11 1.95 12.44
CA LEU A 84 9.66 0.98 11.44
C LEU A 84 10.58 -0.24 11.42
N ILE A 85 9.98 -1.43 11.42
CA ILE A 85 10.69 -2.71 11.37
C ILE A 85 11.07 -3.00 9.90
N LEU A 86 10.06 -2.97 9.02
CA LEU A 86 10.17 -3.26 7.58
C LEU A 86 10.65 -4.69 7.30
N GLU A 87 10.01 -5.67 7.95
CA GLU A 87 10.34 -7.09 7.80
C GLU A 87 9.03 -7.90 7.69
N HIS A 88 8.50 -7.99 6.47
CA HIS A 88 7.39 -8.88 6.19
C HIS A 88 7.41 -9.36 4.73
N PRO A 89 7.32 -10.68 4.49
CA PRO A 89 7.49 -11.23 3.15
C PRO A 89 6.30 -10.97 2.22
N TYR A 90 5.08 -10.77 2.74
CA TYR A 90 3.85 -10.70 1.91
C TYR A 90 3.13 -9.34 1.95
N SER A 91 2.68 -8.92 3.12
CA SER A 91 1.89 -7.69 3.31
C SER A 91 2.72 -6.41 3.43
N MET A 92 2.17 -5.32 2.90
CA MET A 92 2.60 -3.94 3.11
C MET A 92 1.39 -3.12 3.56
N VAL A 93 1.42 -2.63 4.80
CA VAL A 93 0.31 -1.94 5.45
C VAL A 93 0.65 -0.48 5.71
N VAL A 94 -0.21 0.40 5.24
CA VAL A 94 -0.17 1.85 5.46
C VAL A 94 -1.22 2.19 6.50
N ARG A 95 -0.85 2.94 7.54
CA ARG A 95 -1.69 3.15 8.72
C ARG A 95 -1.96 4.63 8.95
N LYS A 96 -3.19 4.98 9.36
CA LYS A 96 -3.52 6.33 9.85
C LYS A 96 -3.00 6.56 11.27
N SER A 97 -2.92 5.51 12.09
CA SER A 97 -2.32 5.55 13.43
C SER A 97 -0.78 5.54 13.38
N ASP A 98 -0.14 5.62 14.55
CA ASP A 98 1.30 5.44 14.72
C ASP A 98 1.72 4.02 15.20
N TYR A 99 0.77 3.10 15.31
CA TYR A 99 1.02 1.67 15.58
C TYR A 99 1.95 1.07 14.52
N ILE A 100 2.90 0.24 14.94
CA ILE A 100 3.90 -0.39 14.06
C ILE A 100 3.99 -1.88 14.37
N ASP A 101 4.02 -2.66 13.29
CA ASP A 101 4.41 -4.07 13.24
C ASP A 101 5.31 -4.32 12.01
N GLY A 102 5.77 -5.56 11.80
CA GLY A 102 6.65 -5.93 10.68
C GLY A 102 6.08 -5.59 9.29
N ARG A 103 4.75 -5.55 9.17
CA ARG A 103 4.01 -5.24 7.93
C ARG A 103 3.88 -3.74 7.66
N THR A 104 4.21 -2.89 8.63
CA THR A 104 3.92 -1.46 8.54
C THR A 104 4.92 -0.79 7.60
N LEU A 105 4.44 -0.32 6.45
CA LEU A 105 5.22 0.43 5.46
C LEU A 105 5.36 1.90 5.86
N ALA A 106 4.26 2.52 6.32
CA ALA A 106 4.20 3.91 6.72
C ALA A 106 3.05 4.17 7.69
N ILE A 107 3.16 5.25 8.47
CA ILE A 107 2.21 5.66 9.51
C ILE A 107 1.65 7.07 9.24
N LYS A 108 0.68 7.49 10.05
CA LYS A 108 0.04 8.83 9.96
C LYS A 108 -0.49 9.17 8.57
N ALA A 109 -0.99 8.18 7.85
CA ALA A 109 -1.53 8.37 6.52
C ALA A 109 -2.78 9.28 6.53
N ASN A 110 -2.90 10.15 5.52
CA ASN A 110 -4.09 10.97 5.34
C ASN A 110 -5.33 10.14 4.94
N LYS A 111 -5.11 9.01 4.25
CA LYS A 111 -6.13 8.08 3.75
C LYS A 111 -5.92 6.66 4.27
N ALA A 112 -7.03 5.96 4.48
CA ALA A 112 -7.09 4.50 4.61
C ALA A 112 -7.81 3.89 3.40
N ALA A 113 -8.01 2.56 3.40
CA ALA A 113 -8.71 1.85 2.34
C ALA A 113 -10.08 2.46 2.02
N ARG A 114 -10.86 2.87 3.03
CA ARG A 114 -12.18 3.52 2.85
C ARG A 114 -12.12 4.84 2.07
N ASP A 115 -10.98 5.53 2.14
CA ASP A 115 -10.83 6.88 1.60
C ASP A 115 -10.37 6.87 0.13
N ILE A 116 -10.01 5.71 -0.43
CA ILE A 116 -9.59 5.56 -1.83
C ILE A 116 -10.75 5.87 -2.79
N ASP A 117 -10.46 6.42 -3.97
CA ASP A 117 -11.47 6.65 -5.02
C ASP A 117 -12.28 5.37 -5.28
N ARG A 118 -13.61 5.46 -5.15
CA ARG A 118 -14.51 4.31 -5.32
C ARG A 118 -14.50 3.75 -6.75
N ARG A 119 -14.14 4.56 -7.75
CA ARG A 119 -13.95 4.11 -9.14
C ARG A 119 -12.76 3.16 -9.26
N ILE A 120 -11.66 3.46 -8.58
CA ILE A 120 -10.48 2.58 -8.49
C ILE A 120 -10.86 1.26 -7.80
N VAL A 121 -11.58 1.33 -6.68
CA VAL A 121 -12.03 0.14 -5.95
C VAL A 121 -12.95 -0.74 -6.79
N GLU A 122 -13.86 -0.15 -7.57
CA GLU A 122 -14.76 -0.90 -8.45
C GLU A 122 -13.99 -1.63 -9.55
N LEU A 123 -13.01 -0.99 -10.19
CA LEU A 123 -12.15 -1.64 -11.19
C LEU A 123 -11.38 -2.81 -10.60
N LEU A 124 -10.91 -2.68 -9.35
CA LEU A 124 -10.15 -3.72 -8.64
C LEU A 124 -10.99 -4.92 -8.21
N LYS A 125 -12.31 -4.89 -8.33
CA LYS A 125 -13.13 -6.10 -8.15
C LYS A 125 -12.96 -7.11 -9.28
N ASN A 126 -12.42 -6.69 -10.43
CA ASN A 126 -12.10 -7.59 -11.52
C ASN A 126 -10.68 -8.18 -11.33
N PRO A 127 -10.52 -9.52 -11.23
CA PRO A 127 -9.20 -10.16 -11.09
C PRO A 127 -8.23 -9.91 -12.25
N LYS A 128 -8.73 -9.48 -13.41
CA LYS A 128 -7.91 -9.12 -14.57
C LYS A 128 -7.37 -7.69 -14.52
N THR A 129 -7.87 -6.85 -13.62
CA THR A 129 -7.39 -5.49 -13.45
C THR A 129 -6.01 -5.51 -12.79
N VAL A 130 -5.05 -4.81 -13.41
CA VAL A 130 -3.72 -4.59 -12.85
C VAL A 130 -3.63 -3.16 -12.34
N ALA A 131 -3.08 -2.99 -11.14
CA ALA A 131 -2.73 -1.70 -10.57
C ALA A 131 -1.22 -1.53 -10.52
N GLU A 132 -0.76 -0.31 -10.77
CA GLU A 132 0.61 0.11 -10.53
C GLU A 132 0.63 1.03 -9.30
N ILE A 133 1.37 0.63 -8.27
CA ILE A 133 1.56 1.40 -7.04
C ILE A 133 2.96 2.01 -7.09
N GLU A 134 3.04 3.33 -7.17
CA GLU A 134 4.31 4.06 -7.06
C GLU A 134 4.49 4.51 -5.61
N LEU A 135 5.57 4.08 -4.97
CA LEU A 135 6.02 4.57 -3.68
C LEU A 135 7.12 5.61 -3.92
N ILE A 136 6.93 6.84 -3.46
CA ILE A 136 7.82 7.96 -3.76
C ILE A 136 8.20 8.65 -2.45
N ILE A 137 9.49 8.65 -2.13
CA ILE A 137 10.01 9.46 -1.02
C ILE A 137 9.97 10.93 -1.43
N LEU A 138 9.30 11.74 -0.62
CA LEU A 138 9.32 13.19 -0.73
C LEU A 138 10.49 13.71 0.11
N ASP A 139 11.31 14.58 -0.50
CA ASP A 139 12.49 15.19 0.12
C ASP A 139 12.13 16.01 1.38
#